data_AF-A0A8S1ISI6-F1
#
_entry.id   AF-A0A8S1ISI6-F1
#
_cell.length_a   1.000
_cell.length_b   1.000
_cell.length_c   1.000
_cell.angle_alpha   90.00
_cell.angle_beta   90.00
_cell.angle_gamma   90.00
#
_symmetry.space_group_name_H-M   'P 1'
#
loop_
_entity.id
_entity.type
_entity.pdbx_description
1 polymer ?
#
loop_
_entity_poly.entity_id
_entity_poly.type
_entity_poly.pdbx_seq_one_letter_code
_entity_poly.pdbx_strand_id
1 'polypeptide(L)'
;MRDIGEDPRSQPPVEAANASGSLGPGDWAITALSLVVVFGIGMYSTVKKRKGSVADNFFLAGRSMPWWIQAASLFASNIGTEHFVGQAGAAAAGGIAVGLYEWTAAYLLLLLGWFFAPVYLRCSLTTIPEFLEQRYNKWCRGLFVIITLVAYVLSKIGASLYAGAVVFEVVLGMGMWVSSPLIIVGTALYTVAGGLTAVMFTDTVQMFMFVIGGFIGTHTALKLVGGMTGLFSVLRDNGQEYMTHMLHNVHVNDFPWPGMLIGQPIASIWYWCIDQEMAQRVLSSENLEAAQLGTAAAGFMKIMPVFITAPLLHKLARASM
;
A
#
# COMPACT_ATOMS: atom_id res chain seq x y z
N MET A 1 42.92 21.67 -11.71
CA MET A 1 42.06 20.88 -10.78
C MET A 1 40.91 21.78 -10.39
N ARG A 2 39.75 21.60 -11.02
CA ARG A 2 38.52 22.31 -10.66
C ARG A 2 37.74 21.37 -9.75
N ASP A 3 37.41 21.84 -8.56
CA ASP A 3 36.48 21.18 -7.65
C ASP A 3 35.19 20.86 -8.39
N ILE A 4 34.91 19.58 -8.51
CA ILE A 4 33.63 19.06 -8.99
C ILE A 4 32.76 19.09 -7.74
N GLY A 5 32.03 20.19 -7.55
CA GLY A 5 31.04 20.30 -6.49
C GLY A 5 30.10 19.10 -6.56
N GLU A 6 29.96 18.39 -5.44
CA GLU A 6 29.08 17.24 -5.31
C GLU A 6 27.66 17.62 -5.75
N ASP A 7 27.06 16.82 -6.64
CA ASP A 7 25.68 16.96 -7.05
C ASP A 7 24.78 16.79 -5.81
N PRO A 8 23.93 17.76 -5.44
CA PRO A 8 23.01 17.63 -4.30
C PRO A 8 22.03 16.45 -4.40
N ARG A 9 21.96 15.77 -5.56
CA ARG A 9 21.18 14.56 -5.79
C ARG A 9 21.90 13.26 -5.39
N SER A 10 23.21 13.29 -5.13
CA SER A 10 24.00 12.10 -4.76
C SER A 10 24.04 11.82 -3.25
N GLN A 11 23.53 12.73 -2.41
CA GLN A 11 23.45 12.51 -0.98
C GLN A 11 22.33 11.50 -0.66
N PRO A 12 22.61 10.42 0.07
CA PRO A 12 21.57 9.52 0.54
C PRO A 12 20.58 10.31 1.42
N PRO A 13 19.28 9.95 1.44
CA PRO A 13 18.24 10.66 2.20
C PRO A 13 18.49 10.78 3.72
N VAL A 14 19.56 10.17 4.21
CA VAL A 14 19.97 10.07 5.62
C VAL A 14 20.48 11.40 6.19
N GLU A 15 21.21 12.23 5.43
CA GLU A 15 21.77 13.48 6.00
C GLU A 15 20.71 14.56 6.29
N ALA A 16 19.59 14.55 5.56
CA ALA A 16 18.46 15.44 5.83
C ALA A 16 17.60 14.99 7.02
N ALA A 17 17.81 13.77 7.54
CA ALA A 17 17.06 13.19 8.66
C ALA A 17 17.58 13.64 10.04
N ASN A 18 18.78 14.22 10.11
CA ASN A 18 19.41 14.70 11.35
C ASN A 18 18.71 15.90 12.01
N ALA A 19 17.55 16.33 11.48
CA ALA A 19 16.75 17.45 12.00
C ALA A 19 15.39 17.02 12.60
N SER A 20 15.21 15.76 12.99
CA SER A 20 13.97 15.32 13.66
C SER A 20 14.22 15.03 15.14
N GLY A 21 13.45 15.71 16.00
CA GLY A 21 13.51 15.54 17.45
C GLY A 21 13.11 14.12 17.85
N SER A 22 13.82 13.57 18.84
CA SER A 22 13.46 12.32 19.53
C SER A 22 11.97 12.28 19.84
N LEU A 23 11.31 11.16 19.54
CA LEU A 23 9.92 10.90 19.96
C LEU A 23 9.76 11.20 21.45
N GLY A 24 8.71 11.96 21.80
CA GLY A 24 8.38 12.24 23.18
C GLY A 24 7.84 11.00 23.89
N PRO A 25 7.81 10.98 25.24
CA PRO A 25 7.20 9.88 26.00
C PRO A 25 5.72 9.61 25.62
N GLY A 26 4.99 10.66 25.22
CA GLY A 26 3.61 10.54 24.74
C GLY A 26 3.50 9.81 23.40
N ASP A 27 4.41 10.08 22.45
CA ASP A 27 4.43 9.43 21.14
C ASP A 27 4.75 7.94 21.27
N TRP A 28 5.66 7.60 22.18
CA TRP A 28 5.97 6.22 22.53
C TRP A 28 4.78 5.48 23.14
N ALA A 29 4.05 6.14 24.05
CA ALA A 29 2.85 5.57 24.65
C ALA A 29 1.75 5.31 23.60
N ILE A 30 1.53 6.24 22.67
CA ILE A 30 0.56 6.10 21.57
C ILE A 30 1.00 4.98 20.61
N THR A 31 2.28 4.90 20.29
CA THR A 31 2.84 3.84 19.44
C THR A 31 2.64 2.47 20.08
N ALA A 32 3.02 2.31 21.35
CA ALA A 32 2.81 1.07 22.09
C ALA A 32 1.33 0.69 22.18
N LEU A 33 0.46 1.66 22.49
CA LEU A 33 -0.98 1.45 22.55
C LEU A 33 -1.56 1.01 21.20
N SER A 34 -1.16 1.64 20.09
CA SER A 34 -1.65 1.27 18.77
C SER A 34 -1.21 -0.15 18.38
N LEU A 35 0.03 -0.56 18.67
CA LEU A 35 0.49 -1.93 18.49
C LEU A 35 -0.34 -2.92 19.31
N VAL A 36 -0.58 -2.63 20.60
CA VAL A 36 -1.38 -3.48 21.48
C VAL A 36 -2.82 -3.60 20.98
N VAL A 37 -3.44 -2.50 20.52
CA VAL A 37 -4.81 -2.52 19.99
C VAL A 37 -4.87 -3.35 18.70
N VAL A 38 -3.96 -3.12 17.76
CA VAL A 38 -3.92 -3.86 16.49
C VAL A 38 -3.72 -5.35 16.75
N PHE A 39 -2.65 -5.74 17.45
CA PHE A 39 -2.38 -7.16 17.71
C PHE A 39 -3.43 -7.80 18.62
N GLY A 40 -3.95 -7.06 19.61
CA GLY A 40 -5.01 -7.54 20.49
C GLY A 40 -6.29 -7.86 19.73
N ILE A 41 -6.73 -6.98 18.82
CA ILE A 41 -7.91 -7.21 17.97
C ILE A 41 -7.67 -8.37 17.02
N GLY A 42 -6.50 -8.42 16.37
CA GLY A 42 -6.11 -9.52 15.47
C GLY A 42 -6.18 -10.88 16.17
N MET A 43 -5.49 -11.01 17.31
CA MET A 43 -5.46 -12.28 18.06
C MET A 43 -6.81 -12.66 18.65
N TYR A 44 -7.58 -11.69 19.17
CA TYR A 44 -8.93 -11.94 19.69
C TYR A 44 -9.88 -12.45 18.59
N SER A 45 -9.75 -11.92 17.37
CA SER A 45 -10.59 -12.32 16.24
C SER A 45 -10.39 -13.80 15.85
N THR A 46 -9.19 -14.36 16.04
CA THR A 46 -8.87 -15.77 15.77
C THR A 46 -9.45 -16.73 16.81
N VAL A 47 -9.80 -16.25 18.01
CA VAL A 47 -10.36 -17.08 19.09
C VAL A 47 -11.86 -17.33 18.89
N LYS A 48 -12.57 -16.48 18.16
CA LYS A 48 -14.02 -16.64 17.91
C LYS A 48 -14.30 -17.53 16.68
N LYS A 49 -14.97 -18.66 16.95
CA LYS A 49 -15.63 -19.58 15.99
C LYS A 49 -14.71 -20.19 14.90
N ARG A 50 -14.15 -21.36 15.22
CA ARG A 50 -13.57 -22.29 14.24
C ARG A 50 -14.67 -23.21 13.69
N LYS A 51 -15.19 -22.92 12.50
CA LYS A 51 -15.96 -23.88 11.71
C LYS A 51 -15.11 -24.31 10.51
N GLY A 52 -15.15 -25.58 10.12
CA GLY A 52 -14.35 -26.10 9.00
C GLY A 52 -12.93 -26.54 9.40
N SER A 53 -12.10 -26.84 8.39
CA SER A 53 -10.75 -27.38 8.61
C SER A 53 -9.79 -26.33 9.19
N VAL A 54 -8.69 -26.78 9.80
CA VAL A 54 -7.63 -25.88 10.29
C VAL A 54 -7.04 -25.04 9.15
N ALA A 55 -6.84 -25.67 7.98
CA ALA A 55 -6.31 -24.98 6.80
C ALA A 55 -7.28 -23.93 6.25
N ASP A 56 -8.58 -24.22 6.19
CA ASP A 56 -9.59 -23.24 5.71
C ASP A 56 -9.69 -22.04 6.64
N ASN A 57 -9.63 -22.26 7.95
CA ASN A 57 -9.63 -21.16 8.92
C ASN A 57 -8.35 -20.33 8.82
N PHE A 58 -7.21 -20.98 8.60
CA PHE A 58 -5.92 -20.29 8.51
C PHE A 58 -5.76 -19.50 7.20
N PHE A 59 -6.11 -20.08 6.05
CA PHE A 59 -5.87 -19.47 4.74
C PHE A 59 -7.09 -18.74 4.15
N LEU A 60 -8.32 -19.08 4.54
CA LEU A 60 -9.54 -18.52 3.95
C LEU A 60 -10.43 -17.82 4.98
N ALA A 61 -9.97 -17.69 6.23
CA ALA A 61 -10.75 -17.09 7.31
C ALA A 61 -12.15 -17.73 7.48
N GLY A 62 -12.23 -19.03 7.17
CA GLY A 62 -13.47 -19.80 7.21
C GLY A 62 -14.54 -19.34 6.19
N ARG A 63 -14.17 -18.55 5.17
CA ARG A 63 -15.08 -17.98 4.17
C ARG A 63 -16.29 -17.29 4.82
N SER A 64 -16.01 -16.46 5.82
CA SER A 64 -17.04 -15.85 6.68
C SER A 64 -16.89 -14.34 6.81
N MET A 65 -16.07 -13.75 5.95
CA MET A 65 -15.65 -12.38 6.10
C MET A 65 -16.70 -11.46 5.49
N PRO A 66 -17.24 -10.50 6.26
CA PRO A 66 -18.20 -9.54 5.77
C PRO A 66 -17.53 -8.54 4.84
N TRP A 67 -18.33 -7.95 3.95
CA TRP A 67 -17.86 -7.06 2.89
C TRP A 67 -16.99 -5.88 3.38
N TRP A 68 -17.26 -5.33 4.56
CA TRP A 68 -16.54 -4.16 5.08
C TRP A 68 -15.13 -4.51 5.59
N ILE A 69 -14.94 -5.69 6.20
CA ILE A 69 -13.60 -6.18 6.60
C ILE A 69 -12.79 -6.47 5.34
N GLN A 70 -13.40 -7.14 4.37
CA GLN A 70 -12.76 -7.37 3.08
C GLN A 70 -12.33 -6.05 2.42
N ALA A 71 -13.22 -5.06 2.37
CA ALA A 71 -12.94 -3.79 1.72
C ALA A 71 -11.77 -3.06 2.38
N ALA A 72 -11.76 -3.01 3.72
CA ALA A 72 -10.70 -2.39 4.48
C ALA A 72 -9.37 -3.13 4.31
N SER A 73 -9.41 -4.48 4.25
CA SER A 73 -8.23 -5.30 4.04
C SER A 73 -7.67 -5.18 2.63
N LEU A 74 -8.51 -5.19 1.58
CA LEU A 74 -8.09 -4.92 0.20
C LEU A 74 -7.41 -3.55 0.06
N PHE A 75 -7.92 -2.54 0.77
CA PHE A 75 -7.32 -1.22 0.80
C PHE A 75 -5.97 -1.21 1.53
N ALA A 76 -5.92 -1.69 2.78
CA ALA A 76 -4.72 -1.65 3.62
C ALA A 76 -3.57 -2.53 3.11
N SER A 77 -3.87 -3.61 2.39
CA SER A 77 -2.82 -4.47 1.79
C SER A 77 -2.11 -3.82 0.62
N ASN A 78 -2.71 -2.79 0.04
CA ASN A 78 -2.04 -1.96 -0.93
C ASN A 78 -1.42 -0.73 -0.24
N ILE A 79 -2.17 -0.04 0.63
CA ILE A 79 -1.71 1.19 1.28
C ILE A 79 -0.83 0.86 2.50
N GLY A 80 0.47 1.11 2.38
CA GLY A 80 1.44 0.93 3.47
C GLY A 80 2.59 1.92 3.41
N THR A 81 3.71 1.61 4.06
CA THR A 81 4.90 2.48 4.14
C THR A 81 5.42 2.90 2.75
N GLU A 82 5.29 2.04 1.76
CA GLU A 82 5.65 2.31 0.36
C GLU A 82 4.88 3.49 -0.26
N HIS A 83 3.61 3.66 0.13
CA HIS A 83 2.79 4.76 -0.36
C HIS A 83 3.19 6.08 0.32
N PHE A 84 3.46 6.04 1.63
CA PHE A 84 3.87 7.23 2.39
C PHE A 84 5.30 7.68 2.12
N VAL A 85 6.22 6.77 1.78
CA VAL A 85 7.63 7.09 1.49
C VAL A 85 7.86 7.20 -0.02
N GLY A 86 7.51 6.15 -0.77
CA GLY A 86 7.79 6.04 -2.20
C GLY A 86 6.86 6.89 -3.05
N GLN A 87 5.54 6.71 -2.92
CA GLN A 87 4.57 7.43 -3.75
C GLN A 87 4.53 8.94 -3.41
N ALA A 88 4.67 9.31 -2.13
CA ALA A 88 4.83 10.71 -1.75
C ALA A 88 6.12 11.32 -2.34
N GLY A 89 7.23 10.56 -2.36
CA GLY A 89 8.47 10.99 -3.02
C GLY A 89 8.30 11.17 -4.53
N ALA A 90 7.61 10.24 -5.20
CA ALA A 90 7.27 10.34 -6.61
C ALA A 90 6.34 11.53 -6.91
N ALA A 91 5.36 11.80 -6.04
CA ALA A 91 4.49 12.97 -6.16
C ALA A 91 5.27 14.28 -5.98
N ALA A 92 6.25 14.32 -5.07
CA ALA A 92 7.11 15.48 -4.88
C ALA A 92 8.05 15.74 -6.07
N ALA A 93 8.41 14.71 -6.82
CA ALA A 93 9.27 14.82 -8.01
C ALA A 93 8.47 15.10 -9.30
N GLY A 94 7.35 14.41 -9.47
CA GLY A 94 6.60 14.36 -10.72
C GLY A 94 5.20 14.97 -10.69
N GLY A 95 4.67 15.35 -9.53
CA GLY A 95 3.33 15.91 -9.36
C GLY A 95 2.24 14.86 -9.11
N ILE A 96 0.98 15.31 -9.18
CA ILE A 96 -0.19 14.50 -8.78
C ILE A 96 -0.49 13.34 -9.73
N ALA A 97 0.12 13.29 -10.92
CA ALA A 97 -0.11 12.27 -11.93
C ALA A 97 0.17 10.84 -11.43
N VAL A 98 1.05 10.65 -10.44
CA VAL A 98 1.27 9.35 -9.79
C VAL A 98 -0.03 8.78 -9.17
N GLY A 99 -0.97 9.65 -8.82
CA GLY A 99 -2.29 9.29 -8.33
C GLY A 99 -3.16 8.54 -9.35
N LEU A 100 -2.83 8.56 -10.64
CA LEU A 100 -3.51 7.73 -11.62
C LEU A 100 -3.34 6.23 -11.35
N TYR A 101 -2.27 5.79 -10.68
CA TYR A 101 -2.15 4.40 -10.21
C TYR A 101 -3.32 4.02 -9.27
N GLU A 102 -3.72 4.95 -8.42
CA GLU A 102 -4.76 4.78 -7.40
C GLU A 102 -6.15 4.81 -8.02
N TRP A 103 -6.42 5.78 -8.88
CA TRP A 103 -7.70 5.89 -9.55
C TRP A 103 -7.93 4.74 -10.55
N THR A 104 -6.84 4.24 -11.14
CA THR A 104 -6.93 3.03 -11.97
C THR A 104 -7.35 1.81 -11.18
N ALA A 105 -6.81 1.65 -9.97
CA ALA A 105 -7.21 0.56 -9.08
C ALA A 105 -8.71 0.55 -8.79
N ALA A 106 -9.37 1.72 -8.72
CA ALA A 106 -10.79 1.82 -8.40
C ALA A 106 -11.66 1.01 -9.37
N TYR A 107 -11.43 1.11 -10.68
CA TYR A 107 -12.18 0.34 -11.67
C TYR A 107 -11.71 -1.11 -11.79
N LEU A 108 -10.43 -1.40 -11.52
CA LEU A 108 -9.92 -2.77 -11.52
C LEU A 108 -10.43 -3.58 -10.32
N LEU A 109 -10.73 -2.93 -9.20
CA LEU A 109 -11.42 -3.56 -8.09
C LEU A 109 -12.86 -3.93 -8.45
N LEU A 110 -13.57 -3.10 -9.22
CA LEU A 110 -14.87 -3.49 -9.79
C LEU A 110 -14.73 -4.68 -10.75
N LEU A 111 -13.68 -4.70 -11.58
CA LEU A 111 -13.38 -5.85 -12.43
C LEU A 111 -13.14 -7.12 -11.61
N LEU A 112 -12.35 -7.02 -10.53
CA LEU A 112 -12.12 -8.12 -9.59
C LEU A 112 -13.46 -8.64 -9.01
N GLY A 113 -14.33 -7.76 -8.54
CA GLY A 113 -15.61 -8.13 -7.94
C GLY A 113 -16.62 -8.75 -8.91
N TRP A 114 -16.78 -8.17 -10.09
CA TRP A 114 -17.85 -8.56 -11.02
C TRP A 114 -17.44 -9.64 -12.02
N PHE A 115 -16.14 -9.74 -12.36
CA PHE A 115 -15.67 -10.70 -13.36
C PHE A 115 -14.90 -11.87 -12.73
N PHE A 116 -13.96 -11.58 -11.83
CA PHE A 116 -13.08 -12.62 -11.27
C PHE A 116 -13.68 -13.32 -10.04
N ALA A 117 -14.29 -12.58 -9.11
CA ALA A 117 -14.87 -13.15 -7.90
C ALA A 117 -15.92 -14.24 -8.16
N PRO A 118 -16.84 -14.12 -9.17
CA PRO A 118 -17.77 -15.20 -9.49
C PRO A 118 -17.07 -16.50 -9.89
N VAL A 119 -15.94 -16.41 -10.62
CA VAL A 119 -15.16 -17.58 -11.02
C VAL A 119 -14.46 -18.18 -9.80
N TYR A 120 -13.80 -17.35 -9.00
CA TYR A 120 -13.03 -17.79 -7.84
C TYR A 120 -13.89 -18.50 -6.79
N LEU A 121 -15.06 -17.94 -6.49
CA LEU A 121 -15.98 -18.49 -5.50
C LEU A 121 -16.69 -19.74 -6.03
N ARG A 122 -17.10 -19.80 -7.30
CA ARG A 122 -17.76 -20.98 -7.88
C ARG A 122 -16.82 -22.18 -8.02
N CYS A 123 -15.56 -21.95 -8.38
CA CYS A 123 -14.55 -22.99 -8.46
C CYS A 123 -14.06 -23.48 -7.08
N SER A 124 -14.53 -22.88 -5.97
CA SER A 124 -14.12 -23.22 -4.60
C SER A 124 -12.60 -23.23 -4.40
N LEU A 125 -11.89 -22.34 -5.11
CA LEU A 125 -10.44 -22.29 -5.09
C LEU A 125 -9.92 -21.92 -3.70
N THR A 126 -8.74 -22.43 -3.36
CA THR A 126 -7.96 -21.92 -2.22
C THR A 126 -6.85 -20.98 -2.70
N THR A 127 -6.30 -21.24 -3.88
CA THR A 127 -5.21 -20.45 -4.46
C THR A 127 -5.43 -20.19 -5.95
N ILE A 128 -4.90 -19.08 -6.48
CA ILE A 128 -4.93 -18.79 -7.91
C ILE A 128 -4.11 -19.78 -8.75
N PRO A 129 -2.93 -20.27 -8.32
CA PRO A 129 -2.22 -21.33 -9.05
C PRO A 129 -3.03 -22.62 -9.21
N GLU A 130 -3.93 -22.93 -8.26
CA GLU A 130 -4.86 -24.07 -8.38
C GLU A 130 -5.82 -23.90 -9.57
N PHE A 131 -6.32 -22.69 -9.80
CA PHE A 131 -7.13 -22.39 -10.99
C PHE A 131 -6.36 -22.67 -12.28
N LEU A 132 -5.08 -22.29 -12.34
CA LEU A 132 -4.24 -22.55 -13.51
C LEU A 132 -4.02 -24.05 -13.73
N GLU A 133 -3.90 -24.83 -12.66
CA GLU A 133 -3.80 -26.28 -12.76
C GLU A 133 -5.10 -26.90 -13.29
N GLN A 134 -6.24 -26.49 -12.75
CA GLN A 134 -7.56 -26.99 -13.18
C GLN A 134 -7.88 -26.61 -14.63
N ARG A 135 -7.48 -25.40 -15.05
CA ARG A 135 -7.77 -24.88 -16.40
C ARG A 135 -6.79 -25.39 -17.46
N TYR A 136 -5.53 -25.59 -17.08
CA TYR A 136 -4.44 -25.97 -17.98
C TYR A 136 -3.78 -27.26 -17.50
N ASN A 137 -2.72 -27.17 -16.70
CA ASN A 137 -1.98 -28.32 -16.19
C ASN A 137 -1.04 -27.93 -15.03
N LYS A 138 -0.41 -28.95 -14.42
CA LYS A 138 0.56 -28.81 -13.33
C LYS A 138 1.79 -27.98 -13.68
N TRP A 139 2.20 -27.98 -14.94
CA TRP A 139 3.35 -27.20 -15.40
C TRP A 139 3.07 -25.70 -15.34
N CYS A 140 1.90 -25.28 -15.84
CA CYS A 140 1.46 -23.88 -15.74
C CYS A 140 1.39 -23.40 -14.29
N ARG A 141 0.88 -24.23 -13.36
CA ARG A 141 0.91 -23.96 -11.93
C ARG A 141 2.33 -23.78 -11.40
N GLY A 142 3.22 -24.73 -11.68
CA GLY A 142 4.60 -24.71 -11.20
C GLY A 142 5.36 -23.48 -11.68
N LEU A 143 5.25 -23.16 -12.97
CA LEU A 143 5.86 -21.97 -13.56
C LEU A 143 5.34 -20.69 -12.93
N PHE A 144 4.02 -20.56 -12.77
CA PHE A 144 3.40 -19.39 -12.17
C PHE A 144 3.84 -19.17 -10.72
N VAL A 145 3.90 -20.25 -9.92
CA VAL A 145 4.34 -20.17 -8.52
C VAL A 145 5.80 -19.72 -8.43
N ILE A 146 6.70 -20.27 -9.24
CA ILE A 146 8.12 -19.89 -9.21
C ILE A 146 8.29 -18.42 -9.59
N ILE A 147 7.69 -17.99 -10.71
CA ILE A 147 7.79 -16.60 -11.17
C ILE A 147 7.22 -15.65 -10.12
N THR A 148 6.05 -15.95 -9.56
CA THR A 148 5.38 -15.07 -8.60
C THR A 148 6.14 -14.99 -7.29
N LEU A 149 6.64 -16.11 -6.75
CA LEU A 149 7.40 -16.09 -5.50
C LEU A 149 8.71 -15.32 -5.63
N VAL A 150 9.45 -15.52 -6.73
CA VAL A 150 10.68 -14.75 -6.98
C VAL A 150 10.37 -13.26 -7.12
N ALA A 151 9.33 -12.91 -7.89
CA ALA A 151 8.89 -11.53 -8.01
C ALA A 151 8.53 -10.94 -6.64
N TYR A 152 7.76 -11.64 -5.81
CA TYR A 152 7.36 -11.20 -4.48
C TYR A 152 8.52 -10.88 -3.55
N VAL A 153 9.52 -11.77 -3.48
CA VAL A 153 10.68 -11.59 -2.61
C VAL A 153 11.51 -10.40 -3.07
N LEU A 154 11.75 -10.27 -4.38
CA LEU A 154 12.63 -9.23 -4.93
C LEU A 154 11.97 -7.85 -5.00
N SER A 155 10.68 -7.76 -5.33
CA SER A 155 10.00 -6.49 -5.50
C SER A 155 9.22 -6.10 -4.26
N LYS A 156 8.19 -6.86 -3.89
CA LYS A 156 7.21 -6.47 -2.87
C LYS A 156 7.81 -6.48 -1.47
N ILE A 157 8.36 -7.62 -1.03
CA ILE A 157 8.96 -7.75 0.30
C ILE A 157 10.20 -6.86 0.42
N GLY A 158 11.03 -6.81 -0.62
CA GLY A 158 12.20 -5.93 -0.68
C GLY A 158 11.86 -4.45 -0.52
N ALA A 159 10.89 -3.95 -1.29
CA ALA A 159 10.44 -2.56 -1.22
C ALA A 159 9.79 -2.23 0.14
N SER A 160 8.93 -3.11 0.65
CA SER A 160 8.29 -2.96 1.96
C SER A 160 9.32 -2.87 3.08
N LEU A 161 10.32 -3.77 3.09
CA LEU A 161 11.37 -3.77 4.11
C LEU A 161 12.25 -2.54 4.02
N TYR A 162 12.64 -2.13 2.81
CA TYR A 162 13.42 -0.91 2.62
C TYR A 162 12.67 0.33 3.10
N ALA A 163 11.41 0.50 2.67
CA ALA A 163 10.59 1.63 3.10
C ALA A 163 10.38 1.64 4.63
N GLY A 164 10.14 0.47 5.24
CA GLY A 164 10.05 0.32 6.69
C GLY A 164 11.35 0.65 7.41
N ALA A 165 12.48 0.19 6.89
CA ALA A 165 13.80 0.46 7.46
C ALA A 165 14.15 1.96 7.44
N VAL A 166 13.82 2.67 6.36
CA VAL A 166 13.99 4.13 6.27
C VAL A 166 13.21 4.85 7.37
N VAL A 167 11.95 4.45 7.63
CA VAL A 167 11.16 5.03 8.73
C VAL A 167 11.82 4.76 10.08
N PHE A 168 12.29 3.55 10.31
CA PHE A 168 12.99 3.19 11.55
C PHE A 168 14.30 3.97 11.74
N GLU A 169 15.04 4.22 10.67
CA GLU A 169 16.25 5.01 10.71
C GLU A 169 15.96 6.47 11.06
N VAL A 170 14.95 7.08 10.43
CA VAL A 170 14.54 8.46 10.70
C VAL A 170 14.00 8.62 12.13
N VAL A 171 13.20 7.68 12.61
CA VAL A 171 12.47 7.82 13.89
C VAL A 171 13.30 7.34 15.09
N LEU A 172 14.07 6.25 14.91
CA LEU A 172 14.76 5.54 16.00
C LEU A 172 16.28 5.58 15.87
N GLY A 173 16.83 6.12 14.78
CA GLY A 173 18.27 6.05 14.49
C GLY A 173 18.76 4.62 14.27
N MET A 174 17.86 3.65 14.04
CA MET A 174 18.22 2.25 13.86
C MET A 174 18.51 1.97 12.39
N GLY A 175 19.75 1.59 12.09
CA GLY A 175 20.15 1.24 10.74
C GLY A 175 19.39 0.03 10.19
N MET A 176 19.31 -0.05 8.85
CA MET A 176 18.56 -1.04 8.09
C MET A 176 18.83 -2.50 8.51
N TRP A 177 20.06 -2.84 8.88
CA TRP A 177 20.47 -4.20 9.27
C TRP A 177 19.85 -4.67 10.59
N VAL A 178 19.46 -3.74 11.47
CA VAL A 178 18.79 -4.05 12.74
C VAL A 178 17.27 -3.94 12.59
N SER A 179 16.78 -2.91 11.88
CA SER A 179 15.35 -2.69 11.70
C SER A 179 14.69 -3.75 10.83
N SER A 180 15.33 -4.21 9.74
CA SER A 180 14.73 -5.18 8.82
C SER A 180 14.44 -6.54 9.48
N PRO A 181 15.39 -7.20 10.18
CA PRO A 181 15.09 -8.44 10.90
C PRO A 181 14.01 -8.28 11.97
N LEU A 182 13.99 -7.14 12.67
CA LEU A 182 12.97 -6.84 13.68
C LEU A 182 11.57 -6.79 13.06
N ILE A 183 11.41 -6.09 11.93
CA ILE A 183 10.16 -6.00 11.17
C ILE A 183 9.73 -7.40 10.69
N ILE A 184 10.67 -8.20 10.14
CA ILE A 184 10.39 -9.55 9.66
C ILE A 184 9.90 -10.44 10.81
N VAL A 185 10.64 -10.49 11.92
CA VAL A 185 10.31 -11.34 13.07
C VAL A 185 8.98 -10.92 13.69
N GLY A 186 8.80 -9.61 13.92
CA GLY A 186 7.54 -9.09 14.44
C GLY A 186 6.36 -9.48 13.55
N THR A 187 6.50 -9.29 12.23
CA THR A 187 5.45 -9.60 11.26
C THR A 187 5.16 -11.10 11.16
N ALA A 188 6.19 -11.93 11.14
CA ALA A 188 6.07 -13.38 11.09
C ALA A 188 5.36 -13.94 12.32
N LEU A 189 5.71 -13.47 13.53
CA LEU A 189 5.15 -13.97 14.78
C LEU A 189 3.62 -13.80 14.83
N TYR A 190 3.11 -12.60 14.55
CA TYR A 190 1.66 -12.38 14.62
C TYR A 190 0.92 -13.04 13.46
N THR A 191 1.52 -13.09 12.27
CA THR A 191 0.88 -13.69 11.08
C THR A 191 0.74 -15.21 11.25
N VAL A 192 1.78 -15.87 11.74
CA VAL A 192 1.77 -17.32 12.00
C VAL A 192 0.80 -17.67 13.14
N ALA A 193 0.69 -16.82 14.15
CA ALA A 193 -0.21 -17.07 15.28
C ALA A 193 -1.70 -16.87 14.91
N GLY A 194 -1.99 -15.90 14.03
CA GLY A 194 -3.36 -15.43 13.79
C GLY A 194 -4.05 -15.94 12.52
N GLY A 195 -3.29 -16.27 11.47
CA GLY A 195 -3.85 -16.62 10.15
C GLY A 195 -4.56 -15.44 9.45
N LEU A 196 -5.23 -15.72 8.32
CA LEU A 196 -5.87 -14.67 7.51
C LEU A 196 -6.91 -13.86 8.28
N THR A 197 -7.67 -14.48 9.19
CA THR A 197 -8.65 -13.76 10.03
C THR A 197 -7.98 -12.63 10.80
N ALA A 198 -6.91 -12.93 11.56
CA ALA A 198 -6.20 -11.90 12.31
C ALA A 198 -5.68 -10.80 11.39
N VAL A 199 -5.08 -11.18 10.25
CA VAL A 199 -4.54 -10.23 9.26
C VAL A 199 -5.63 -9.27 8.78
N MET A 200 -6.80 -9.75 8.38
CA MET A 200 -7.82 -8.83 7.85
C MET A 200 -8.45 -7.93 8.93
N PHE A 201 -8.54 -8.42 10.17
CA PHE A 201 -8.97 -7.57 11.28
C PHE A 201 -7.92 -6.52 11.66
N THR A 202 -6.63 -6.87 11.65
CA THR A 202 -5.54 -5.90 11.85
C THR A 202 -5.52 -4.87 10.73
N ASP A 203 -5.67 -5.32 9.49
CA ASP A 203 -5.73 -4.46 8.30
C ASP A 203 -6.88 -3.45 8.40
N THR A 204 -8.01 -3.87 8.95
CA THR A 204 -9.18 -2.99 9.12
C THR A 204 -8.87 -1.82 10.05
N VAL A 205 -8.18 -2.08 11.17
CA VAL A 205 -7.75 -1.02 12.10
C VAL A 205 -6.68 -0.13 11.44
N GLN A 206 -5.72 -0.74 10.74
CA GLN A 206 -4.65 -0.04 10.04
C GLN A 206 -5.19 0.87 8.92
N MET A 207 -6.23 0.46 8.20
CA MET A 207 -6.90 1.30 7.20
C MET A 207 -7.33 2.64 7.80
N PHE A 208 -8.01 2.62 8.96
CA PHE A 208 -8.41 3.86 9.62
C PHE A 208 -7.21 4.70 10.06
N MET A 209 -6.15 4.05 10.55
CA MET A 209 -4.91 4.75 10.92
C MET A 209 -4.26 5.44 9.72
N PHE A 210 -4.16 4.76 8.56
CA PHE A 210 -3.60 5.33 7.34
C PHE A 210 -4.44 6.49 6.80
N VAL A 211 -5.76 6.35 6.78
CA VAL A 211 -6.67 7.40 6.29
C VAL A 211 -6.60 8.63 7.20
N ILE A 212 -6.74 8.45 8.52
CA ILE A 212 -6.70 9.56 9.48
C ILE A 212 -5.31 10.21 9.49
N GLY A 213 -4.25 9.42 9.58
CA GLY A 213 -2.87 9.89 9.58
C GLY A 213 -2.53 10.65 8.29
N GLY A 214 -2.99 10.14 7.15
CA GLY A 214 -2.82 10.77 5.86
C GLY A 214 -3.53 12.13 5.75
N PHE A 215 -4.79 12.25 6.20
CA PHE A 215 -5.49 13.55 6.22
C PHE A 215 -4.83 14.56 7.15
N ILE A 216 -4.37 14.14 8.34
CA ILE A 216 -3.64 15.00 9.27
C ILE A 216 -2.32 15.47 8.64
N GLY A 217 -1.59 14.56 7.98
CA GLY A 217 -0.36 14.85 7.25
C GLY A 217 -0.57 15.88 6.15
N THR A 218 -1.56 15.66 5.27
CA THR A 218 -1.90 16.60 4.19
C THR A 218 -2.30 17.97 4.73
N HIS A 219 -3.16 18.02 5.76
CA HIS A 219 -3.60 19.28 6.35
C HIS A 219 -2.43 20.09 6.93
N THR A 220 -1.51 19.41 7.61
CA THR A 220 -0.31 20.04 8.19
C THR A 220 0.63 20.56 7.12
N ALA A 221 0.88 19.76 6.07
CA ALA A 221 1.71 20.16 4.94
C ALA A 221 1.13 21.38 4.20
N LEU A 222 -0.18 21.39 3.93
CA LEU A 222 -0.84 22.53 3.30
C LEU A 222 -0.72 23.80 4.14
N LYS A 223 -0.85 23.71 5.47
CA LYS A 223 -0.67 24.87 6.36
C LYS A 223 0.73 25.47 6.28
N LEU A 224 1.77 24.64 6.17
CA LEU A 224 3.16 25.11 6.06
C LEU A 224 3.41 25.95 4.81
N VAL A 225 2.62 25.75 3.76
CA VAL A 225 2.78 26.41 2.45
C VAL A 225 1.78 27.57 2.27
N GLY A 226 0.98 27.89 3.30
CA GLY A 226 -0.05 28.93 3.18
C GLY A 226 -1.31 28.45 2.44
N GLY A 227 -1.59 27.15 2.46
CA GLY A 227 -2.76 26.51 1.88
C GLY A 227 -2.64 26.26 0.38
N MET A 228 -3.77 25.95 -0.25
CA MET A 228 -3.84 25.69 -1.70
C MET A 228 -3.36 26.87 -2.53
N THR A 229 -3.65 28.09 -2.10
CA THR A 229 -3.22 29.31 -2.80
C THR A 229 -1.70 29.46 -2.79
N GLY A 230 -1.07 29.25 -1.65
CA GLY A 230 0.40 29.28 -1.56
C GLY A 230 1.06 28.13 -2.31
N LEU A 231 0.43 26.96 -2.33
CA LEU A 231 0.86 25.84 -3.15
C LEU A 231 0.90 26.20 -4.64
N PHE A 232 -0.22 26.74 -5.16
CA PHE A 232 -0.29 27.14 -6.57
C PHE A 232 0.65 28.29 -6.91
N SER A 233 0.87 29.24 -5.99
CA SER A 233 1.84 30.32 -6.21
C SER A 233 3.26 29.78 -6.31
N VAL A 234 3.68 28.91 -5.39
CA VAL A 234 5.02 28.29 -5.43
C VAL A 234 5.23 27.49 -6.72
N LEU A 235 4.22 26.73 -7.16
CA LEU A 235 4.32 25.98 -8.41
C LEU A 235 4.40 26.88 -9.64
N ARG A 236 3.62 27.97 -9.67
CA ARG A 236 3.69 28.96 -10.75
C ARG A 236 5.04 29.66 -10.79
N ASP A 237 5.52 30.13 -9.64
CA ASP A 237 6.75 30.90 -9.54
C ASP A 237 7.98 30.06 -9.94
N ASN A 238 7.91 28.74 -9.74
CA ASN A 238 8.93 27.77 -10.18
C ASN A 238 8.69 27.21 -11.61
N GLY A 239 7.64 27.62 -12.32
CA GLY A 239 7.29 27.08 -13.64
C GLY A 239 6.88 25.59 -13.63
N GLN A 240 6.41 25.08 -12.50
CA GLN A 240 6.06 23.69 -12.24
C GLN A 240 4.54 23.44 -12.20
N GLU A 241 3.74 24.32 -12.82
CA GLU A 241 2.27 24.19 -12.86
C GLU A 241 1.79 22.84 -13.41
N TYR A 242 2.58 22.24 -14.31
CA TYR A 242 2.30 20.92 -14.88
C TYR A 242 2.14 19.83 -13.81
N MET A 243 2.76 19.97 -12.63
CA MET A 243 2.65 19.01 -11.53
C MET A 243 1.23 18.88 -10.97
N THR A 244 0.34 19.82 -11.31
CA THR A 244 -1.08 19.80 -10.93
C THR A 244 -1.95 19.08 -11.97
N HIS A 245 -1.38 18.70 -13.11
CA HIS A 245 -2.10 18.01 -14.17
C HIS A 245 -2.00 16.50 -13.93
N MET A 246 -3.11 15.78 -14.13
CA MET A 246 -3.09 14.31 -14.04
C MET A 246 -2.48 13.67 -15.28
N LEU A 247 -2.66 14.28 -16.46
CA LEU A 247 -2.23 13.72 -17.73
C LEU A 247 -1.00 14.49 -18.23
N HIS A 248 0.17 13.87 -18.12
CA HIS A 248 1.40 14.43 -18.64
C HIS A 248 1.66 14.00 -20.09
N ASN A 249 2.37 14.87 -20.81
CA ASN A 249 2.80 14.60 -22.18
C ASN A 249 3.89 13.52 -22.23
N VAL A 250 3.94 12.80 -23.36
CA VAL A 250 4.80 11.63 -23.58
C VAL A 250 6.30 11.94 -23.48
N HIS A 251 6.70 13.19 -23.75
CA HIS A 251 8.11 13.54 -23.92
C HIS A 251 8.73 14.28 -22.72
N VAL A 252 7.97 14.52 -21.65
CA VAL A 252 8.36 15.50 -20.62
C VAL A 252 8.37 14.91 -19.20
N ASN A 253 7.83 13.71 -18.96
CA ASN A 253 7.61 13.23 -17.59
C ASN A 253 7.67 11.70 -17.48
N ASP A 254 8.01 11.22 -16.27
CA ASP A 254 8.05 9.80 -15.89
C ASP A 254 6.65 9.14 -15.89
N PHE A 255 5.57 9.94 -15.87
CA PHE A 255 4.17 9.48 -15.87
C PHE A 255 3.39 9.90 -17.13
N PRO A 256 3.79 9.47 -18.34
CA PRO A 256 3.12 9.86 -19.57
C PRO A 256 1.71 9.25 -19.66
N TRP A 257 0.72 10.03 -20.11
CA TRP A 257 -0.68 9.60 -20.10
C TRP A 257 -0.96 8.26 -20.81
N PRO A 258 -0.34 7.88 -21.96
CA PRO A 258 -0.62 6.59 -22.58
C PRO A 258 -0.09 5.43 -21.72
N GLY A 259 1.06 5.63 -21.07
CA GLY A 259 1.60 4.67 -20.12
C GLY A 259 0.66 4.47 -18.95
N MET A 260 0.13 5.55 -18.38
CA MET A 260 -0.74 5.52 -17.20
C MET A 260 -2.15 5.01 -17.49
N LEU A 261 -2.71 5.30 -18.66
CA LEU A 261 -4.09 4.92 -19.02
C LEU A 261 -4.20 3.61 -19.82
N ILE A 262 -3.12 3.15 -20.47
CA ILE A 262 -3.16 1.95 -21.32
C ILE A 262 -2.17 0.90 -20.84
N GLY A 263 -0.93 1.28 -20.56
CA GLY A 263 0.11 0.33 -20.14
C GLY A 263 -0.07 -0.16 -18.69
N GLN A 264 -0.22 0.78 -17.77
CA GLN A 264 -0.33 0.55 -16.33
C GLN A 264 -1.54 -0.33 -15.95
N PRO A 265 -2.73 -0.19 -16.58
CA PRO A 265 -3.87 -1.06 -16.26
C PRO A 265 -3.60 -2.54 -16.56
N ILE A 266 -2.78 -2.86 -17.57
CA ILE A 266 -2.45 -4.26 -17.90
C ILE A 266 -1.69 -4.93 -16.75
N ALA A 267 -0.65 -4.25 -16.24
CA ALA A 267 0.08 -4.73 -15.06
C ALA A 267 -0.80 -4.74 -13.80
N SER A 268 -1.70 -3.77 -13.70
CA SER A 268 -2.61 -3.65 -12.55
C SER A 268 -3.72 -4.69 -12.54
N ILE A 269 -4.15 -5.21 -13.70
CA ILE A 269 -5.05 -6.37 -13.75
C ILE A 269 -4.37 -7.57 -13.08
N TRP A 270 -3.07 -7.79 -13.31
CA TRP A 270 -2.33 -8.83 -12.60
C TRP A 270 -2.37 -8.59 -11.09
N TYR A 271 -2.01 -7.38 -10.64
CA TYR A 271 -1.97 -7.05 -9.21
C TYR A 271 -3.36 -7.15 -8.52
N TRP A 272 -4.41 -6.58 -9.11
CA TRP A 272 -5.71 -6.54 -8.44
C TRP A 272 -6.51 -7.82 -8.62
N CYS A 273 -6.45 -8.43 -9.80
CA CYS A 273 -7.34 -9.54 -10.13
C CYS A 273 -6.69 -10.90 -9.90
N ILE A 274 -5.40 -11.06 -10.20
CA ILE A 274 -4.72 -12.37 -10.25
C ILE A 274 -3.82 -12.59 -9.04
N ASP A 275 -3.31 -11.51 -8.44
CA ASP A 275 -2.39 -11.60 -7.33
C ASP A 275 -3.00 -12.37 -6.15
N GLN A 276 -2.23 -13.32 -5.61
CA GLN A 276 -2.74 -14.23 -4.59
C GLN A 276 -3.19 -13.45 -3.35
N GLU A 277 -2.47 -12.41 -2.96
CA GLU A 277 -2.81 -11.61 -1.78
C GLU A 277 -4.17 -10.90 -1.92
N MET A 278 -4.48 -10.36 -3.10
CA MET A 278 -5.76 -9.69 -3.38
C MET A 278 -6.89 -10.71 -3.56
N ALA A 279 -6.64 -11.74 -4.38
CA ALA A 279 -7.62 -12.78 -4.65
C ALA A 279 -8.01 -13.58 -3.39
N GLN A 280 -7.08 -13.80 -2.47
CA GLN A 280 -7.33 -14.53 -1.22
C GLN A 280 -8.32 -13.79 -0.31
N ARG A 281 -8.30 -12.46 -0.30
CA ARG A 281 -9.29 -11.64 0.43
C ARG A 281 -10.68 -11.78 -0.19
N VAL A 282 -10.76 -11.86 -1.52
CA VAL A 282 -12.00 -12.16 -2.24
C VAL A 282 -12.50 -13.58 -1.94
N LEU A 283 -11.61 -14.57 -1.90
CA LEU A 283 -11.94 -15.95 -1.57
C LEU A 283 -12.44 -16.13 -0.13
N SER A 284 -12.06 -15.24 0.79
CA SER A 284 -12.48 -15.26 2.19
C SER A 284 -13.89 -14.70 2.44
N SER A 285 -14.54 -14.13 1.42
CA SER A 285 -15.90 -13.57 1.53
C SER A 285 -16.91 -14.60 1.98
N GLU A 286 -17.91 -14.17 2.75
CA GLU A 286 -19.05 -15.01 3.14
C GLU A 286 -19.92 -15.45 1.96
N ASN A 287 -20.04 -14.62 0.93
CA ASN A 287 -20.79 -14.92 -0.29
C ASN A 287 -20.34 -13.99 -1.44
N LEU A 288 -20.89 -14.20 -2.63
CA LEU A 288 -20.55 -13.40 -3.82
C LEU A 288 -20.98 -11.93 -3.69
N GLU A 289 -22.13 -11.66 -3.07
CA GLU A 289 -22.62 -10.30 -2.87
C GLU A 289 -21.66 -9.51 -1.96
N ALA A 290 -21.20 -10.11 -0.87
CA ALA A 290 -20.20 -9.54 0.02
C ALA A 290 -18.88 -9.28 -0.71
N ALA A 291 -18.46 -10.20 -1.59
CA ALA A 291 -17.27 -10.02 -2.42
C ALA A 291 -17.39 -8.81 -3.37
N GLN A 292 -18.56 -8.63 -4.01
CA GLN A 292 -18.84 -7.53 -4.92
C GLN A 292 -18.95 -6.18 -4.18
N LEU A 293 -19.65 -6.16 -3.04
CA LEU A 293 -19.75 -4.98 -2.20
C LEU A 293 -18.39 -4.59 -1.61
N GLY A 294 -17.61 -5.56 -1.15
CA GLY A 294 -16.32 -5.28 -0.52
C GLY A 294 -15.29 -4.78 -1.54
N THR A 295 -15.26 -5.35 -2.74
CA THR A 295 -14.41 -4.86 -3.84
C THR A 295 -14.86 -3.48 -4.34
N ALA A 296 -16.16 -3.21 -4.46
CA ALA A 296 -16.67 -1.88 -4.79
C ALA A 296 -16.33 -0.83 -3.73
N ALA A 297 -16.51 -1.16 -2.45
CA ALA A 297 -16.17 -0.28 -1.34
C ALA A 297 -14.66 0.00 -1.29
N ALA A 298 -13.81 -1.01 -1.52
CA ALA A 298 -12.37 -0.83 -1.67
C ALA A 298 -12.04 0.09 -2.86
N GLY A 299 -12.69 -0.10 -4.00
CA GLY A 299 -12.51 0.75 -5.18
C GLY A 299 -12.86 2.21 -4.92
N PHE A 300 -13.96 2.45 -4.19
CA PHE A 300 -14.32 3.80 -3.74
C PHE A 300 -13.26 4.39 -2.79
N MET A 301 -12.79 3.61 -1.82
CA MET A 301 -11.74 4.04 -0.88
C MET A 301 -10.43 4.41 -1.59
N LYS A 302 -10.10 3.74 -2.70
CA LYS A 302 -8.89 4.01 -3.51
C LYS A 302 -8.88 5.36 -4.23
N ILE A 303 -9.97 6.12 -4.17
CA ILE A 303 -9.98 7.52 -4.63
C ILE A 303 -9.24 8.42 -3.62
N MET A 304 -9.27 8.07 -2.32
CA MET A 304 -8.72 8.90 -1.24
C MET A 304 -7.18 9.04 -1.22
N PRO A 305 -6.38 7.99 -1.49
CA PRO A 305 -4.91 8.04 -1.50
C PRO A 305 -4.34 9.27 -2.18
N VAL A 306 -4.84 9.66 -3.36
CA VAL A 306 -4.37 10.87 -4.08
C VAL A 306 -4.45 12.14 -3.25
N PHE A 307 -5.38 12.24 -2.29
CA PHE A 307 -5.50 13.41 -1.41
C PHE A 307 -4.68 13.30 -0.12
N ILE A 308 -4.31 12.09 0.29
CA ILE A 308 -3.61 11.83 1.55
C ILE A 308 -2.13 11.49 1.38
N THR A 309 -1.72 11.00 0.20
CA THR A 309 -0.33 10.73 -0.19
C THR A 309 0.25 11.82 -1.07
N ALA A 310 -0.55 12.80 -1.50
CA ALA A 310 -0.09 13.98 -2.23
C ALA A 310 0.18 15.26 -1.42
N PRO A 311 0.62 15.26 -0.15
CA PRO A 311 1.33 16.41 0.36
C PRO A 311 2.71 16.49 -0.29
N LEU A 312 2.70 17.10 -1.48
CA LEU A 312 3.68 18.06 -1.93
C LEU A 312 4.23 18.86 -0.73
N LEU A 313 5.53 19.19 -0.76
CA LEU A 313 6.22 20.21 0.07
C LEU A 313 6.81 19.81 1.43
N HIS A 314 7.80 18.93 1.44
CA HIS A 314 9.02 19.25 2.22
C HIS A 314 10.09 19.90 1.34
N LYS A 315 10.29 19.40 0.12
CA LYS A 315 11.29 19.96 -0.81
C LYS A 315 10.92 21.33 -1.39
N LEU A 316 9.65 21.55 -1.75
CA LEU A 316 9.22 22.83 -2.30
C LEU A 316 9.13 23.94 -1.22
N ALA A 317 8.91 23.60 0.06
CA ALA A 317 8.93 24.57 1.17
C ALA A 317 10.36 24.99 1.56
N ARG A 318 11.37 24.14 1.29
CA ARG A 318 12.78 24.53 1.37
C ARG A 318 13.26 25.34 0.18
N ALA A 319 12.59 25.27 -0.98
CA ALA A 319 12.90 26.10 -2.13
C ALA A 319 12.37 27.55 -2.01
N SER A 320 11.49 27.81 -1.03
CA SER A 320 10.96 29.14 -0.69
C SER A 320 11.69 29.83 0.48
N MET A 321 12.79 29.24 0.99
CA MET A 321 13.73 29.86 1.93
C MET A 321 15.07 30.07 1.24
#